data_AF-A0A9P9EG06-F1
#
_entry.id   AF-A0A9P9EG06-F1
#
_cell.length_a   1.000
_cell.length_b   1.000
_cell.length_c   1.000
_cell.angle_alpha   90.00
_cell.angle_beta   90.00
_cell.angle_gamma   90.00
#
_symmetry.space_group_name_H-M   'P 1'
#
loop_
_entity.id
_entity.type
_entity.pdbx_description
1 polymer ?
#
loop_
_entity_poly.entity_id
_entity_poly.type
_entity_poly.pdbx_seq_one_letter_code
_entity_poly.pdbx_strand_id
1 'polypeptide(L)'
;LSPLDFLKIKEDLLDDHVHNTAEWFFNNDAFLAWYERDRNQVTLCGRTNGAGKSILASLAANYRMSITAVKIAVLFAYYDLKSPDQQRCADIIAGMLKQFLSSS
;
A
#
# COMPACT_ATOMS: atom_id res chain seq x y z
N LEU A 1 -11.27 17.31 -5.02
CA LEU A 1 -10.52 16.20 -4.39
C LEU A 1 -9.31 15.89 -5.29
N SER A 2 -8.20 15.39 -4.72
CA SER A 2 -6.91 15.18 -5.41
C SER A 2 -7.02 14.58 -6.82
N PRO A 3 -6.14 14.96 -7.77
CA PRO A 3 -6.03 14.26 -9.06
C PRO A 3 -5.48 12.83 -8.91
N LEU A 4 -4.90 12.47 -7.76
CA LEU A 4 -4.31 11.16 -7.52
C LEU A 4 -5.39 10.16 -7.09
N ASP A 5 -5.48 9.04 -7.82
CA ASP A 5 -6.36 7.93 -7.50
C ASP A 5 -5.56 6.68 -7.11
N PHE A 6 -5.20 6.63 -5.83
CA PHE A 6 -4.42 5.51 -5.31
C PHE A 6 -5.19 4.19 -5.30
N LEU A 7 -6.52 4.22 -5.14
CA LEU A 7 -7.36 3.01 -5.16
C LEU A 7 -7.24 2.31 -6.50
N LYS A 8 -7.40 3.07 -7.58
CA LYS A 8 -7.21 2.56 -8.94
C LYS A 8 -5.82 1.99 -9.15
N ILE A 9 -4.77 2.69 -8.71
CA ILE A 9 -3.38 2.18 -8.83
C ILE A 9 -3.20 0.87 -8.05
N LYS A 10 -3.81 0.73 -6.87
CA LYS A 10 -3.76 -0.53 -6.10
C LYS A 10 -4.46 -1.64 -6.88
N GLU A 11 -5.65 -1.39 -7.41
CA GLU A 11 -6.41 -2.36 -8.21
C GLU A 11 -5.62 -2.81 -9.44
N ASP A 12 -5.09 -1.88 -10.22
CA ASP A 12 -4.24 -2.18 -11.38
C ASP A 12 -3.03 -3.07 -10.97
N LEU A 13 -2.36 -2.76 -9.87
CA LEU A 13 -1.23 -3.56 -9.35
C LEU A 13 -1.65 -4.94 -8.83
N LEU A 14 -2.88 -5.09 -8.34
CA LEU A 14 -3.45 -6.36 -7.90
C LEU A 14 -4.00 -7.18 -9.07
N ASP A 15 -4.34 -6.56 -10.20
CA ASP A 15 -4.72 -7.31 -11.40
C ASP A 15 -3.48 -7.80 -12.15
N ASP A 16 -2.40 -7.00 -12.13
CA ASP A 16 -1.14 -7.31 -12.83
C ASP A 16 -0.23 -8.32 -12.08
N HIS A 17 -0.52 -8.67 -10.82
CA HIS A 17 0.37 -9.54 -10.05
C HIS A 17 0.23 -11.02 -10.44
N VAL A 18 1.35 -11.74 -10.45
CA VAL A 18 1.34 -13.19 -10.63
C VAL A 18 0.79 -13.85 -9.36
N HIS A 19 -0.24 -14.68 -9.49
CA HIS A 19 -0.83 -15.40 -8.36
C HIS A 19 0.25 -16.11 -7.50
N ASN A 20 0.06 -16.08 -6.18
CA ASN A 20 0.96 -16.65 -5.15
C ASN A 20 2.33 -15.96 -4.97
N THR A 21 2.61 -14.84 -5.66
CA THR A 21 3.92 -14.14 -5.56
C THR A 21 4.25 -13.61 -4.17
N ALA A 22 3.27 -13.40 -3.29
CA ALA A 22 3.50 -12.86 -1.94
C ALA A 22 3.33 -13.87 -0.81
N GLU A 23 3.08 -15.15 -1.11
CA GLU A 23 2.88 -16.15 -0.05
C GLU A 23 4.14 -16.31 0.82
N TRP A 24 5.33 -16.31 0.21
CA TRP A 24 6.60 -16.31 0.95
C TRP A 24 6.79 -15.06 1.82
N PHE A 25 6.22 -13.92 1.40
CA PHE A 25 6.36 -12.65 2.10
C PHE A 25 5.43 -12.59 3.32
N PHE A 26 4.20 -13.07 3.19
CA PHE A 26 3.25 -13.12 4.29
C PHE A 26 3.59 -14.16 5.35
N ASN A 27 4.33 -15.20 4.97
CA ASN A 27 4.87 -16.20 5.91
C ASN A 27 6.24 -15.80 6.48
N ASN A 28 6.74 -14.60 6.19
CA ASN A 28 8.03 -14.15 6.67
C ASN A 28 7.93 -13.60 8.11
N ASP A 29 8.76 -14.11 9.02
CA ASP A 29 8.77 -13.69 10.43
C ASP A 29 8.98 -12.18 10.61
N ALA A 30 9.77 -11.53 9.76
CA ALA A 30 9.99 -10.09 9.86
C ALA A 30 8.74 -9.30 9.46
N PHE A 31 7.99 -9.78 8.46
CA PHE A 31 6.71 -9.18 8.10
C PHE A 31 5.67 -9.37 9.21
N LEU A 32 5.52 -10.59 9.72
CA LEU A 32 4.57 -10.89 10.80
C LEU A 32 4.89 -10.10 12.07
N ALA A 33 6.17 -10.04 12.46
CA ALA A 33 6.60 -9.27 13.63
C ALA A 33 6.39 -7.75 13.47
N TRP A 34 6.49 -7.22 12.24
CA TRP A 34 6.10 -5.83 11.96
C TRP A 34 4.58 -5.63 12.02
N TYR A 35 3.83 -6.59 11.49
CA TYR A 35 2.37 -6.54 11.34
C TYR A 35 1.59 -6.68 12.66
N GLU A 36 2.06 -7.54 13.57
CA GLU A 36 1.40 -7.87 14.83
C GLU A 36 1.65 -6.83 15.94
N ARG A 37 2.57 -5.89 15.75
CA ARG A 37 2.89 -4.91 16.80
C ARG A 37 1.96 -3.70 16.75
N ASP A 38 1.30 -3.43 17.87
CA ASP A 38 0.39 -2.28 18.12
C ASP A 38 1.06 -0.89 18.14
N ARG A 39 2.30 -0.74 17.65
CA ARG A 39 3.05 0.55 17.69
C ARG A 39 3.49 1.02 16.31
N ASN A 40 3.68 2.33 16.18
CA ASN A 40 4.22 3.00 14.99
C ASN A 40 5.56 2.36 14.55
N GLN A 41 5.51 1.52 13.51
CA GLN A 41 6.70 0.94 12.90
C GLN A 41 6.78 1.25 11.41
N VAL A 42 7.98 1.60 10.97
CA VAL A 42 8.30 1.80 9.56
C VAL A 42 9.16 0.64 9.10
N THR A 43 8.64 -0.16 8.17
CA THR A 43 9.43 -1.18 7.47
C THR A 43 9.83 -0.64 6.10
N LEU A 44 11.13 -0.67 5.81
CA LEU A 44 11.69 -0.25 4.52
C LEU A 44 11.98 -1.50 3.69
N CYS A 45 11.20 -1.72 2.63
CA CYS A 45 11.55 -2.71 1.61
C CYS A 45 12.67 -2.14 0.71
N GLY A 46 13.75 -2.92 0.51
CA GLY A 46 15.04 -2.46 -0.01
C GLY A 46 15.07 -1.71 -1.36
N ARG A 47 16.20 -1.06 -1.68
CA ARG A 47 16.31 -0.01 -2.72
C ARG A 47 16.26 -0.50 -4.18
N THR A 48 16.21 -1.80 -4.45
CA THR A 48 16.34 -2.35 -5.82
C THR A 48 15.07 -2.15 -6.66
N ASN A 49 15.18 -1.39 -7.75
CA ASN A 49 14.08 -1.21 -8.72
C ASN A 49 13.70 -2.54 -9.37
N GLY A 50 12.42 -2.73 -9.71
CA GLY A 50 11.93 -3.95 -10.36
C GLY A 50 11.71 -5.16 -9.45
N ALA A 51 12.08 -5.10 -8.16
CA ALA A 51 11.90 -6.21 -7.21
C ALA A 51 10.46 -6.42 -6.72
N GLY A 52 9.45 -5.81 -7.35
CA GLY A 52 8.04 -6.00 -6.98
C GLY A 52 7.58 -5.26 -5.71
N LYS A 53 8.33 -4.25 -5.22
CA LYS A 53 7.97 -3.53 -3.98
C LYS A 53 6.57 -2.95 -3.96
N SER A 54 6.15 -2.31 -5.06
CA SER A 54 4.82 -1.71 -5.15
C SER A 54 3.74 -2.79 -5.05
N ILE A 55 3.94 -3.93 -5.71
CA ILE A 55 3.05 -5.10 -5.62
C ILE A 55 2.99 -5.63 -4.18
N LEU A 56 4.15 -5.81 -3.52
CA LEU A 56 4.19 -6.26 -2.11
C LEU A 56 3.48 -5.28 -1.17
N ALA A 57 3.64 -3.97 -1.38
CA ALA A 57 2.94 -2.95 -0.61
C ALA A 57 1.41 -3.00 -0.83
N SER A 58 0.97 -3.14 -2.09
CA SER A 58 -0.45 -3.32 -2.44
C SER A 58 -1.05 -4.55 -1.78
N LEU A 59 -0.32 -5.68 -1.82
CA LEU A 59 -0.73 -6.94 -1.24
C LEU A 59 -0.80 -6.85 0.30
N ALA A 60 0.17 -6.20 0.95
CA ALA A 60 0.15 -6.00 2.40
C ALA A 60 -1.04 -5.13 2.85
N ALA A 61 -1.35 -4.06 2.12
CA ALA A 61 -2.54 -3.24 2.39
C ALA A 61 -3.82 -4.06 2.24
N ASN A 62 -3.91 -4.88 1.18
CA ASN A 62 -5.07 -5.74 0.92
C ASN A 62 -5.23 -6.84 2.00
N TYR A 63 -4.12 -7.42 2.45
CA TYR A 63 -4.11 -8.43 3.51
C TYR A 63 -4.63 -7.87 4.85
N ARG A 64 -4.23 -6.66 5.24
CA ARG A 64 -4.81 -6.01 6.44
C ARG A 64 -6.30 -5.75 6.28
N MET A 65 -6.74 -5.29 5.12
CA MET A 65 -8.16 -5.04 4.86
C MET A 65 -9.02 -6.32 4.90
N SER A 66 -8.46 -7.49 4.52
CA SER A 66 -9.23 -8.73 4.46
C SER A 66 -9.37 -9.47 5.80
N ILE A 67 -8.41 -9.31 6.72
CA ILE A 67 -8.40 -10.09 7.97
C ILE A 67 -8.94 -9.36 9.20
N THR A 68 -9.18 -8.04 9.14
CA THR A 68 -9.64 -7.27 10.31
C THR A 68 -11.16 -7.26 10.39
N ALA A 69 -11.73 -7.89 11.43
CA ALA A 69 -13.15 -7.75 11.79
C ALA A 69 -13.50 -6.34 12.32
N VAL A 70 -12.48 -5.57 12.73
CA VAL A 70 -12.59 -4.18 13.20
C VAL A 70 -12.34 -3.24 12.02
N LYS A 71 -13.18 -2.22 11.84
CA LYS A 71 -12.99 -1.15 10.84
C LYS A 71 -11.76 -0.30 11.19
N ILE A 72 -10.57 -0.76 10.82
CA ILE A 72 -9.35 0.05 10.82
C ILE A 72 -9.17 0.61 9.40
N ALA A 73 -9.08 1.93 9.27
CA ALA A 73 -8.79 2.54 7.98
C ALA A 73 -7.34 2.27 7.59
N VAL A 74 -7.14 1.61 6.44
CA VAL A 74 -5.81 1.38 5.85
C VAL A 74 -5.67 2.35 4.68
N LEU A 75 -4.72 3.27 4.78
CA LEU A 75 -4.42 4.26 3.75
C LEU A 75 -3.08 3.94 3.10
N PHE A 76 -3.00 4.10 1.79
CA PHE A 76 -1.78 3.88 1.01
C PHE A 76 -1.57 5.01 0.00
N ALA A 77 -0.32 5.18 -0.43
CA ALA A 77 0.02 6.13 -1.48
C ALA A 77 1.13 5.57 -2.35
N TYR A 78 1.06 5.90 -3.63
CA TYR A 78 2.06 5.56 -4.63
C TYR A 78 2.68 6.86 -5.13
N TYR A 79 4.00 6.86 -5.28
CA TYR A 79 4.74 8.02 -5.79
C TYR A 79 5.48 7.61 -7.06
N ASP A 80 5.05 8.18 -8.20
CA ASP A 80 5.74 8.00 -9.47
C ASP A 80 6.95 8.93 -9.57
N LEU A 81 8.15 8.34 -9.45
CA LEU A 81 9.42 9.06 -9.57
C LEU A 81 9.64 9.68 -10.96
N LYS A 82 8.90 9.24 -12.00
CA LYS A 82 9.01 9.77 -13.36
C LYS A 82 8.27 11.10 -13.53
N SER A 83 7.29 11.37 -12.67
CA SER A 83 6.38 12.52 -12.78
C SER A 83 6.25 13.28 -11.45
N PRO A 84 7.36 13.77 -10.85
CA PRO A 84 7.34 14.39 -9.53
C PRO A 84 6.49 15.67 -9.48
N ASP A 85 6.49 16.45 -10.56
CA ASP A 85 5.75 17.72 -10.63
C ASP A 85 4.22 17.54 -10.60
N GLN A 86 3.74 16.33 -10.87
CA GLN A 86 2.31 15.99 -10.85
C GLN A 86 1.82 15.52 -9.48
N GLN A 87 2.71 15.36 -8.49
CA GLN A 87 2.42 14.70 -7.21
C GLN A 87 2.91 15.53 -6.02
N ARG A 88 2.35 16.74 -5.87
CA ARG A 88 2.70 17.60 -4.74
C ARG A 88 2.22 16.96 -3.43
N CYS A 89 2.85 17.31 -2.31
CA CYS A 89 2.48 16.79 -0.99
C CYS A 89 0.98 16.97 -0.68
N ALA A 90 0.41 18.12 -1.04
CA ALA A 90 -1.02 18.40 -0.86
C ALA A 90 -1.90 17.43 -1.67
N ASP A 91 -1.50 17.06 -2.87
CA ASP A 91 -2.22 16.12 -3.73
C ASP A 91 -2.13 14.69 -3.14
N ILE A 92 -0.99 14.29 -2.58
CA ILE A 92 -0.81 13.01 -1.90
C ILE A 92 -1.73 12.91 -0.67
N ILE A 93 -1.70 13.93 0.20
CA ILE A 93 -2.56 13.97 1.40
C ILE A 93 -4.04 13.96 1.00
N ALA A 94 -4.42 14.76 0.00
CA ALA A 94 -5.80 14.78 -0.49
C ALA A 94 -6.22 13.45 -1.14
N GLY A 95 -5.29 12.68 -1.73
CA GLY A 95 -5.54 11.33 -2.24
C GLY A 95 -5.73 10.29 -1.12
N MET A 96 -4.99 10.43 -0.01
CA MET A 96 -5.22 9.63 1.20
C MET A 96 -6.55 9.98 1.86
N LEU A 97 -6.93 11.25 1.92
CA LEU A 97 -8.24 11.67 2.44
C LEU A 97 -9.39 11.15 1.57
N LYS A 98 -9.22 11.15 0.25
CA LYS A 98 -10.19 10.53 -0.68
C LYS A 98 -10.42 9.05 -0.32
N GLN A 99 -9.36 8.27 -0.10
CA GLN A 99 -9.46 6.88 0.35
C GLN A 99 -10.20 6.73 1.68
N PHE A 100 -9.87 7.58 2.65
CA PHE A 100 -10.49 7.52 3.98
C PHE A 100 -12.00 7.76 3.92
N LEU A 101 -12.42 8.77 3.16
CA LEU A 101 -13.83 9.09 2.98
C LEU A 101 -14.58 8.01 2.18
N SER A 102 -13.91 7.34 1.24
CA SER A 102 -14.50 6.24 0.46
C SER A 102 -14.54 4.89 1.20
N SER A 103 -13.83 4.76 2.33
CA SER A 103 -13.76 3.51 3.13
C SER A 103 -14.56 3.58 4.45
N SER A 104 -15.19 4.72 4.74
CA SER A 104 -16.01 4.95 5.95
C SER A 104 -17.40 4.35 5.84
#